data_AF-A0A949V6J8-F1
#
_entry.id   AF-A0A949V6J8-F1
#
_cell.length_a   1.000
_cell.length_b   1.000
_cell.length_c   1.000
_cell.angle_alpha   90.00
_cell.angle_beta   90.00
_cell.angle_gamma   90.00
#
_symmetry.space_group_name_H-M   'P 1'
#
loop_
_entity.id
_entity.type
_entity.pdbx_description
1 polymer ?
#
loop_
_entity_poly.entity_id
_entity_poly.type
_entity_poly.pdbx_seq_one_letter_code
_entity_poly.pdbx_strand_id
1 'polypeptide(L)'
;MPTIAYKIRNTLYLNITNRCSNDCTFCIKFNTRTFDENDLFLDEEPSFHEIMAAIAAFNEFDEIVFCGYGESLIRLEIVMQVAEAVKQHYSVPVRINTDGQANLLHGRNIIPELAGIVDCLSVSLNAPDAETYQRLCHSPFGAAGFTALCNFIRLAAAEIPEVIASVVHVPALDVDACRTLALSLGASFRVRPYYPG
;
A
#
# COMPACT_ATOMS: atom_id res chain seq x y z
N MET A 1 11.90 14.57 -14.12
CA MET A 1 12.08 14.43 -12.66
C MET A 1 11.06 13.41 -12.19
N PRO A 2 11.44 12.45 -11.34
CA PRO A 2 10.51 11.48 -10.79
C PRO A 2 9.36 12.15 -10.06
N THR A 3 8.17 11.56 -10.18
CA THR A 3 6.94 12.14 -9.67
C THR A 3 6.70 11.69 -8.22
N ILE A 4 6.70 12.65 -7.29
CA ILE A 4 6.39 12.43 -5.87
C ILE A 4 4.88 12.31 -5.66
N ALA A 5 4.09 13.20 -6.29
CA ALA A 5 2.65 13.20 -6.21
C ALA A 5 2.04 13.24 -7.62
N TYR A 6 1.11 12.34 -7.91
CA TYR A 6 0.44 12.22 -9.21
C TYR A 6 -1.04 11.96 -9.03
N LYS A 7 -1.86 12.40 -10.00
CA LYS A 7 -3.31 12.33 -9.90
C LYS A 7 -3.85 11.35 -10.93
N ILE A 8 -4.62 10.35 -10.48
CA ILE A 8 -5.40 9.50 -11.37
C ILE A 8 -6.86 9.79 -11.09
N ARG A 9 -7.58 10.30 -12.10
CA ARG A 9 -8.92 10.88 -11.95
C ARG A 9 -8.92 11.97 -10.88
N ASN A 10 -9.58 11.76 -9.74
CA ASN A 10 -9.62 12.69 -8.62
C ASN A 10 -8.84 12.25 -7.37
N THR A 11 -8.15 11.11 -7.43
CA THR A 11 -7.34 10.62 -6.32
C THR A 11 -5.90 11.07 -6.49
N LEU A 12 -5.32 11.65 -5.44
CA LEU A 12 -3.92 12.05 -5.39
C LEU A 12 -3.08 10.94 -4.77
N TYR A 13 -2.09 10.45 -5.51
CA TYR A 13 -1.22 9.35 -5.11
C TYR A 13 0.15 9.88 -4.71
N LEU A 14 0.70 9.37 -3.62
CA LEU A 14 2.01 9.71 -3.09
C LEU A 14 2.98 8.55 -3.31
N ASN A 15 4.00 8.78 -4.13
CA ASN A 15 5.10 7.87 -4.42
C ASN A 15 6.33 8.33 -3.64
N ILE A 16 6.56 7.72 -2.48
CA ILE A 16 7.53 8.23 -1.49
C ILE A 16 8.73 7.31 -1.28
N THR A 17 8.78 6.14 -1.91
CA THR A 17 9.92 5.22 -1.82
C THR A 17 9.91 4.22 -2.97
N ASN A 18 11.10 3.79 -3.40
CA ASN A 18 11.29 2.66 -4.30
C ASN A 18 11.48 1.33 -3.53
N ARG A 19 11.75 1.40 -2.22
CA ARG A 19 12.00 0.23 -1.37
C ARG A 19 10.69 -0.53 -1.18
N CYS A 20 10.76 -1.86 -1.23
CA CYS A 20 9.62 -2.73 -0.92
C CYS A 20 10.17 -3.97 -0.24
N SER A 21 9.44 -4.54 0.72
CA SER A 21 9.85 -5.78 1.35
C SER A 21 9.77 -6.94 0.35
N ASN A 22 8.72 -6.95 -0.48
CA ASN A 22 8.45 -8.00 -1.45
C ASN A 22 9.13 -7.78 -2.82
N ASP A 23 9.39 -8.89 -3.49
CA ASP A 23 9.89 -8.98 -4.86
C ASP A 23 8.87 -9.71 -5.77
N CYS A 24 7.64 -9.18 -5.80
CA CYS A 24 6.52 -9.86 -6.45
C CYS A 24 6.76 -10.08 -7.95
N THR A 25 6.45 -11.30 -8.41
CA THR A 25 6.51 -11.71 -9.82
C THR A 25 5.65 -10.87 -10.78
N PHE A 26 4.64 -10.17 -10.25
CA PHE A 26 3.72 -9.30 -10.99
C PHE A 26 3.97 -7.80 -10.74
N CYS A 27 5.07 -7.42 -10.09
CA CYS A 27 5.33 -6.03 -9.76
C CYS A 27 5.72 -5.22 -11.00
N ILE A 28 4.92 -4.21 -11.35
CA ILE A 28 5.14 -3.37 -12.54
C ILE A 28 6.45 -2.57 -12.50
N LYS A 29 6.99 -2.30 -11.30
CA LYS A 29 8.23 -1.53 -11.11
C LYS A 29 9.45 -2.12 -11.81
N PHE A 30 9.42 -3.43 -12.10
CA PHE A 30 10.51 -4.14 -12.78
C PHE A 30 10.42 -4.08 -14.31
N ASN A 31 9.26 -3.70 -14.85
CA ASN A 31 9.02 -3.70 -16.28
C ASN A 31 9.05 -2.29 -16.87
N THR A 32 8.70 -1.28 -16.06
CA THR A 32 8.65 0.11 -16.51
C THR A 32 8.98 1.08 -15.40
N ARG A 33 9.64 2.19 -15.76
CA ARG A 33 9.81 3.35 -14.88
C ARG A 33 8.54 4.18 -14.75
N THR A 34 7.67 4.13 -15.76
CA THR A 34 6.49 4.98 -15.86
C THR A 34 5.18 4.23 -15.62
N PHE A 35 4.24 4.90 -14.98
CA PHE A 35 2.85 4.47 -14.82
C PHE A 35 1.92 5.65 -15.05
N ASP A 36 0.95 5.50 -15.96
CA ASP A 36 0.02 6.58 -16.34
C ASP A 36 0.75 7.90 -16.65
N GLU A 37 1.77 7.82 -17.53
CA GLU A 37 2.64 8.94 -17.95
C GLU A 37 3.58 9.53 -16.87
N ASN A 38 3.50 9.07 -15.62
CA ASN A 38 4.33 9.54 -14.52
C ASN A 38 5.58 8.66 -14.36
N ASP A 39 6.79 9.24 -14.27
CA ASP A 39 8.01 8.49 -13.89
C ASP A 39 7.99 8.26 -12.37
N LEU A 40 7.68 7.04 -11.95
CA LEU A 40 7.53 6.69 -10.54
C LEU A 40 8.83 6.16 -9.92
N PHE A 41 9.91 6.02 -10.69
CA PHE A 41 11.17 5.52 -10.15
C PHE A 41 12.01 6.68 -9.62
N LEU A 42 11.95 6.89 -8.30
CA LEU A 42 12.59 8.01 -7.61
C LEU A 42 14.11 7.97 -7.75
N ASP A 43 14.74 9.14 -7.91
CA ASP A 43 16.19 9.28 -7.83
C ASP A 43 16.64 9.23 -6.36
N GLU A 44 15.87 9.87 -5.48
CA GLU A 44 16.07 9.92 -4.02
C GLU A 44 14.72 9.87 -3.28
N GLU A 45 14.72 9.42 -2.02
CA GLU A 45 13.50 9.41 -1.22
C GLU A 45 13.14 10.84 -0.76
N PRO A 46 11.94 11.36 -1.10
CA PRO A 46 11.59 12.75 -0.82
C PRO A 46 11.43 12.98 0.68
N SER A 47 11.86 14.14 1.15
CA SER A 47 11.62 14.63 2.51
C SER A 47 10.16 14.98 2.77
N PHE A 48 9.79 15.16 4.04
CA PHE A 48 8.46 15.67 4.43
C PHE A 48 8.08 16.95 3.67
N HIS A 49 9.00 17.93 3.60
CA HIS A 49 8.74 19.21 2.94
C HIS A 49 8.50 19.06 1.44
N GLU A 50 9.24 18.19 0.76
CA GLU A 50 9.05 17.92 -0.67
C GLU A 50 7.72 17.21 -0.93
N ILE A 51 7.31 16.27 -0.07
CA ILE A 51 6.01 15.61 -0.17
C ILE A 51 4.87 16.62 0.03
N MET A 52 4.94 17.47 1.06
CA MET A 52 3.91 18.48 1.31
C MET A 52 3.86 19.54 0.21
N ALA A 53 5.00 19.96 -0.34
CA ALA A 53 5.06 20.86 -1.49
C ALA A 53 4.46 20.20 -2.75
N ALA A 54 4.71 18.91 -2.96
CA ALA A 54 4.10 18.17 -4.07
C ALA A 54 2.58 18.03 -3.92
N ILE A 55 2.07 17.84 -2.70
CA ILE A 55 0.62 17.84 -2.43
C ILE A 55 0.02 19.23 -2.72
N ALA A 56 0.66 20.30 -2.23
CA ALA A 56 0.18 21.66 -2.39
C ALA A 56 0.17 22.16 -3.85
N ALA A 57 0.85 21.47 -4.77
CA ALA A 57 0.80 21.76 -6.20
C ALA A 57 -0.55 21.36 -6.85
N PHE A 58 -1.40 20.63 -6.15
CA PHE A 58 -2.73 20.23 -6.62
C PHE A 58 -3.83 20.99 -5.88
N ASN A 59 -4.79 21.54 -6.63
CA ASN A 59 -5.86 22.37 -6.05
C ASN A 59 -7.00 21.54 -5.44
N GLU A 60 -7.40 20.44 -6.09
CA GLU A 60 -8.58 19.65 -5.71
C GLU A 60 -8.32 18.16 -5.91
N PHE A 61 -8.71 17.34 -4.93
CA PHE A 61 -8.69 15.88 -4.97
C PHE A 61 -9.66 15.35 -3.92
N ASP A 62 -10.19 14.16 -4.16
CA ASP A 62 -11.21 13.54 -3.31
C ASP A 62 -10.60 12.62 -2.24
N GLU A 63 -9.35 12.20 -2.42
CA GLU A 63 -8.62 11.26 -1.55
C GLU A 63 -7.12 11.41 -1.76
N ILE A 64 -6.32 11.23 -0.69
CA ILE A 64 -4.88 11.03 -0.76
C ILE A 64 -4.54 9.55 -0.51
N VAL A 65 -3.68 8.97 -1.35
CA VAL A 65 -3.27 7.57 -1.26
C VAL A 65 -1.76 7.45 -1.22
N PHE A 66 -1.21 6.87 -0.16
CA PHE A 66 0.18 6.41 -0.18
C PHE A 66 0.29 5.16 -1.04
N CYS A 67 0.82 5.32 -2.26
CA CYS A 67 0.97 4.25 -3.24
C CYS A 67 1.91 4.70 -4.37
N GLY A 68 2.99 3.96 -4.52
CA GLY A 68 4.03 4.17 -5.54
C GLY A 68 4.66 2.86 -5.95
N TYR A 69 5.92 2.89 -6.36
CA TYR A 69 6.67 1.67 -6.72
C TYR A 69 7.17 0.87 -5.51
N GLY A 70 7.23 1.48 -4.33
CA GLY A 70 7.64 0.83 -3.09
C GLY A 70 6.51 0.56 -2.09
N GLU A 71 6.90 0.05 -0.93
CA GLU A 71 6.09 -0.11 0.27
C GLU A 71 6.23 1.14 1.15
N SER A 72 5.18 1.95 1.20
CA SER A 72 5.20 3.25 1.90
C SER A 72 5.46 3.09 3.40
N LEU A 73 4.98 2.01 4.03
CA LEU A 73 5.16 1.79 5.47
C LEU A 73 6.59 1.43 5.87
N ILE A 74 7.52 1.23 4.92
CA ILE A 74 8.96 1.23 5.24
C ILE A 74 9.39 2.59 5.81
N ARG A 75 8.73 3.69 5.38
CA ARG A 75 8.98 5.05 5.85
C ARG A 75 7.89 5.49 6.82
N LEU A 76 7.60 4.67 7.84
CA LEU A 76 6.49 4.87 8.78
C LEU A 76 6.45 6.28 9.37
N GLU A 77 7.57 6.82 9.84
CA GLU A 77 7.58 8.17 10.44
C GLU A 77 7.17 9.26 9.45
N ILE A 78 7.63 9.17 8.19
CA ILE A 78 7.24 10.11 7.13
C ILE A 78 5.77 9.96 6.78
N VAL A 79 5.26 8.72 6.69
CA VAL A 79 3.84 8.46 6.44
C VAL A 79 2.98 9.08 7.53
N MET A 80 3.32 8.88 8.81
CA MET A 80 2.57 9.46 9.93
C MET A 80 2.60 10.99 9.90
N GLN A 81 3.78 11.59 9.75
CA GLN A 81 3.94 13.05 9.68
C GLN A 81 3.11 13.67 8.53
N VAL A 82 3.16 13.06 7.34
CA VAL A 82 2.40 13.53 6.18
C VAL A 82 0.90 13.32 6.40
N ALA A 83 0.46 12.17 6.91
CA ALA A 83 -0.95 11.90 7.18
C ALA A 83 -1.53 12.89 8.21
N GLU A 84 -0.83 13.15 9.30
CA GLU A 84 -1.20 14.16 10.30
C GLU A 84 -1.32 15.55 9.68
N ALA A 85 -0.33 15.98 8.91
CA ALA A 85 -0.35 17.28 8.23
C ALA A 85 -1.52 17.36 7.23
N VAL A 86 -1.80 16.28 6.50
CA VAL A 86 -2.94 16.20 5.59
C VAL A 86 -4.25 16.38 6.36
N LYS A 87 -4.44 15.69 7.48
CA LYS A 87 -5.65 15.83 8.32
C LYS A 87 -5.84 17.24 8.89
N GLN A 88 -4.76 18.00 9.07
CA GLN A 88 -4.82 19.38 9.56
C GLN A 88 -5.17 20.39 8.46
N HIS A 89 -4.75 20.14 7.21
CA HIS A 89 -4.84 21.11 6.12
C HIS A 89 -5.90 20.78 5.07
N TYR A 90 -6.33 19.52 4.97
CA TYR A 90 -7.25 19.04 3.96
C TYR A 90 -8.37 18.22 4.59
N SER A 91 -9.59 18.35 4.06
CA SER A 91 -10.76 17.58 4.50
C SER A 91 -11.03 16.39 3.57
N VAL A 92 -9.99 15.58 3.30
CA VAL A 92 -10.08 14.40 2.44
C VAL A 92 -9.65 13.13 3.19
N PRO A 93 -10.17 11.95 2.80
CA PRO A 93 -9.67 10.69 3.30
C PRO A 93 -8.21 10.42 2.92
N VAL A 94 -7.51 9.73 3.82
CA VAL A 94 -6.15 9.23 3.68
C VAL A 94 -6.19 7.71 3.64
N ARG A 95 -5.70 7.14 2.54
CA ARG A 95 -5.56 5.70 2.35
C ARG A 95 -4.11 5.28 2.20
N ILE A 96 -3.77 4.12 2.73
CA ILE A 96 -2.46 3.52 2.52
C ILE A 96 -2.65 2.21 1.76
N ASN A 97 -1.98 2.08 0.62
CA ASN A 97 -1.80 0.78 -0.02
C ASN A 97 -0.52 0.14 0.53
N THR A 98 -0.62 -1.09 1.03
CA THR A 98 0.50 -1.78 1.67
C THR A 98 0.56 -3.27 1.32
N ASP A 99 1.73 -3.87 1.43
CA ASP A 99 1.99 -5.31 1.40
C ASP A 99 1.58 -6.03 2.71
N GLY A 100 1.28 -5.27 3.77
CA GLY A 100 0.79 -5.76 5.06
C GLY A 100 1.86 -6.34 5.99
N GLN A 101 3.15 -6.20 5.69
CA GLN A 101 4.24 -6.76 6.49
C GLN A 101 4.85 -5.74 7.46
N ALA A 102 4.29 -4.53 7.57
CA ALA A 102 4.85 -3.44 8.35
C ALA A 102 5.08 -3.78 9.83
N ASN A 103 4.16 -4.52 10.48
CA ASN A 103 4.36 -4.93 11.87
C ASN A 103 5.61 -5.82 12.05
N LEU A 104 5.88 -6.68 11.07
CA LEU A 104 7.05 -7.55 11.08
C LEU A 104 8.33 -6.75 10.81
N LEU A 105 8.27 -5.82 9.85
CA LEU A 105 9.37 -4.92 9.53
C LEU A 105 9.79 -4.05 10.73
N HIS A 106 8.81 -3.49 11.45
CA HIS A 106 9.04 -2.59 12.59
C HIS A 106 9.17 -3.33 13.93
N GLY A 107 8.96 -4.65 13.95
CA GLY A 107 9.05 -5.49 15.15
C GLY A 107 7.98 -5.18 16.22
N ARG A 108 6.90 -4.49 15.85
CA ARG A 108 5.82 -4.08 16.78
C ARG A 108 4.51 -3.84 16.04
N ASN A 109 3.40 -3.78 16.76
CA ASN A 109 2.10 -3.43 16.17
C ASN A 109 2.02 -1.91 15.92
N ILE A 110 1.90 -1.51 14.65
CA ILE A 110 1.83 -0.09 14.25
C ILE A 110 0.39 0.40 14.02
N ILE A 111 -0.60 -0.50 14.02
CA ILE A 111 -2.01 -0.14 13.75
C ILE A 111 -2.52 0.99 14.67
N PRO A 112 -2.26 0.98 15.99
CA PRO A 112 -2.73 2.05 16.87
C PRO A 112 -2.15 3.43 16.56
N GLU A 113 -0.99 3.50 15.91
CA GLU A 113 -0.36 4.77 15.51
C GLU A 113 -0.96 5.32 14.22
N LEU A 114 -1.54 4.45 13.38
CA LEU A 114 -2.25 4.87 12.17
C LEU A 114 -3.70 5.26 12.45
N ALA A 115 -4.27 4.78 13.57
CA ALA A 115 -5.62 5.09 13.98
C ALA A 115 -5.81 6.60 14.19
N GLY A 116 -6.87 7.16 13.60
CA GLY A 116 -7.20 8.59 13.67
C GLY A 116 -6.52 9.46 12.61
N ILE A 117 -5.45 8.98 11.96
CA ILE A 117 -4.76 9.70 10.88
C ILE A 117 -4.88 9.02 9.51
N VAL A 118 -5.29 7.75 9.49
CA VAL A 118 -5.58 6.95 8.28
C VAL A 118 -7.03 6.49 8.31
N ASP A 119 -7.75 6.66 7.21
CA ASP A 119 -9.15 6.23 7.08
C ASP A 119 -9.28 4.85 6.44
N CYS A 120 -8.34 4.48 5.57
CA CYS A 120 -8.38 3.21 4.85
C CYS A 120 -7.01 2.53 4.73
N LEU A 121 -6.97 1.22 5.00
CA LEU A 121 -5.84 0.35 4.64
C LEU A 121 -6.25 -0.60 3.51
N SER A 122 -5.62 -0.45 2.35
CA SER A 122 -5.76 -1.38 1.23
C SER A 122 -4.55 -2.33 1.18
N VAL A 123 -4.71 -3.50 1.78
CA VAL A 123 -3.66 -4.50 1.96
C VAL A 123 -3.61 -5.47 0.78
N SER A 124 -2.41 -5.73 0.25
CA SER A 124 -2.17 -6.60 -0.90
C SER A 124 -2.01 -8.06 -0.45
N LEU A 125 -3.15 -8.76 -0.26
CA LEU A 125 -3.21 -10.16 0.16
C LEU A 125 -2.57 -11.11 -0.88
N ASN A 126 -2.91 -10.94 -2.15
CA ASN A 126 -2.40 -11.64 -3.34
C ASN A 126 -2.37 -13.18 -3.36
N ALA A 127 -2.67 -13.89 -2.28
CA ALA A 127 -2.67 -15.34 -2.22
C ALA A 127 -3.63 -15.88 -1.13
N PRO A 128 -4.14 -17.11 -1.27
CA PRO A 128 -5.01 -17.73 -0.27
C PRO A 128 -4.24 -18.46 0.84
N ASP A 129 -2.95 -18.69 0.64
CA ASP A 129 -2.09 -19.46 1.55
C ASP A 129 -0.63 -19.00 1.47
N ALA A 130 0.19 -19.45 2.43
CA ALA A 130 1.59 -19.04 2.56
C ALA A 130 2.49 -19.54 1.43
N GLU A 131 2.22 -20.71 0.85
CA GLU A 131 3.03 -21.29 -0.23
C GLU A 131 2.81 -20.49 -1.52
N THR A 132 1.55 -20.26 -1.87
CA THR A 132 1.15 -19.42 -3.00
C THR A 132 1.65 -17.99 -2.80
N TYR A 133 1.55 -17.43 -1.59
CA TYR A 133 2.07 -16.10 -1.29
C TYR A 133 3.58 -16.03 -1.52
N GLN A 134 4.33 -16.99 -1.00
CA GLN A 134 5.78 -16.99 -1.17
C GLN A 134 6.17 -17.12 -2.64
N ARG A 135 5.50 -17.99 -3.40
CA ARG A 135 5.72 -18.16 -4.84
C ARG A 135 5.42 -16.90 -5.66
N LEU A 136 4.42 -16.12 -5.26
CA LEU A 136 3.99 -14.94 -6.01
C LEU A 136 4.69 -13.66 -5.58
N CYS A 137 4.83 -13.44 -4.28
CA CYS A 137 5.31 -12.20 -3.68
C CYS A 137 6.79 -12.21 -3.30
N HIS A 138 7.42 -13.39 -3.21
CA HIS A 138 8.82 -13.56 -2.82
C HIS A 138 9.18 -12.74 -1.57
N SER A 139 8.41 -12.91 -0.49
CA SER A 139 8.68 -12.19 0.75
C SER A 139 10.02 -12.65 1.36
N PRO A 140 10.85 -11.74 1.87
CA PRO A 140 12.10 -12.08 2.55
C PRO A 140 11.86 -12.80 3.88
N PHE A 141 10.62 -12.77 4.39
CA PHE A 141 10.24 -13.42 5.64
C PHE A 141 9.65 -14.82 5.44
N GLY A 142 9.59 -15.33 4.20
CA GLY A 142 9.03 -16.65 3.90
C GLY A 142 7.58 -16.79 4.39
N ALA A 143 7.26 -17.96 4.95
CA ALA A 143 5.93 -18.25 5.50
C ALA A 143 5.50 -17.31 6.65
N ALA A 144 6.47 -16.75 7.40
CA ALA A 144 6.18 -15.78 8.46
C ALA A 144 5.60 -14.47 7.89
N GLY A 145 6.00 -14.09 6.67
CA GLY A 145 5.46 -12.91 5.98
C GLY A 145 3.95 -13.01 5.74
N PHE A 146 3.46 -14.16 5.26
CA PHE A 146 2.03 -14.38 5.07
C PHE A 146 1.24 -14.39 6.38
N THR A 147 1.81 -15.01 7.43
CA THR A 147 1.20 -15.03 8.77
C THR A 147 1.09 -13.62 9.35
N ALA A 148 2.16 -12.82 9.22
CA ALA A 148 2.20 -11.44 9.67
C ALA A 148 1.21 -10.56 8.90
N LEU A 149 1.12 -10.72 7.58
CA LEU A 149 0.13 -10.09 6.72
C LEU A 149 -1.32 -10.39 7.17
N CYS A 150 -1.66 -11.66 7.40
CA CYS A 150 -3.00 -12.03 7.86
C CYS A 150 -3.30 -11.43 9.23
N ASN A 151 -2.32 -11.40 10.14
CA ASN A 151 -2.46 -10.78 11.44
C ASN A 151 -2.61 -9.25 11.34
N PHE A 152 -1.86 -8.60 10.44
CA PHE A 152 -1.95 -7.18 10.17
C PHE A 152 -3.35 -6.79 9.70
N ILE A 153 -3.94 -7.54 8.76
CA ILE A 153 -5.31 -7.31 8.30
C ILE A 153 -6.31 -7.42 9.47
N ARG A 154 -6.18 -8.45 10.31
CA ARG A 154 -7.09 -8.66 11.46
C ARG A 154 -6.99 -7.52 12.48
N LEU A 155 -5.77 -7.10 12.81
CA LEU A 155 -5.55 -5.98 13.74
C LEU A 155 -6.08 -4.67 13.15
N ALA A 156 -5.80 -4.40 11.87
CA ALA A 156 -6.30 -3.24 11.17
C ALA A 156 -7.84 -3.18 11.16
N ALA A 157 -8.51 -4.31 10.88
CA ALA A 157 -9.97 -4.36 10.81
C ALA A 157 -10.68 -4.06 12.14
N ALA A 158 -9.95 -4.11 13.27
CA ALA A 158 -10.48 -3.77 14.57
C ALA A 158 -10.38 -2.26 14.91
N GLU A 159 -9.50 -1.51 14.23
CA GLU A 159 -9.15 -0.13 14.62
C GLU A 159 -9.23 0.90 13.49
N ILE A 160 -9.03 0.49 12.23
CA ILE A 160 -9.07 1.38 11.06
C ILE A 160 -10.48 1.36 10.45
N PRO A 161 -11.06 2.53 10.10
CA PRO A 161 -12.44 2.62 9.63
C PRO A 161 -12.77 1.71 8.44
N GLU A 162 -11.84 1.61 7.48
CA GLU A 162 -11.97 0.71 6.34
C GLU A 162 -10.70 -0.12 6.11
N VAL A 163 -10.87 -1.43 5.95
CA VAL A 163 -9.78 -2.33 5.53
C VAL A 163 -10.23 -3.13 4.32
N ILE A 164 -9.42 -3.05 3.26
CA ILE A 164 -9.64 -3.74 2.00
C ILE A 164 -8.48 -4.71 1.79
N ALA A 165 -8.75 -6.01 1.76
CA ALA A 165 -7.80 -6.98 1.25
C ALA A 165 -7.96 -7.10 -0.26
N SER A 166 -6.86 -6.99 -1.00
CA SER A 166 -6.88 -7.02 -2.45
C SER A 166 -5.91 -8.01 -3.06
N VAL A 167 -6.26 -8.50 -4.25
CA VAL A 167 -5.42 -9.41 -5.04
C VAL A 167 -5.22 -8.85 -6.44
N VAL A 168 -4.07 -9.12 -7.05
CA VAL A 168 -3.90 -8.99 -8.50
C VAL A 168 -4.37 -10.29 -9.15
N HIS A 169 -5.21 -10.19 -10.18
CA HIS A 169 -5.76 -11.37 -10.88
C HIS A 169 -4.73 -12.02 -11.80
N VAL A 170 -3.66 -12.59 -11.21
CA VAL A 170 -2.64 -13.33 -11.94
C VAL A 170 -3.19 -14.68 -12.42
N PRO A 171 -2.66 -15.25 -13.53
CA PRO A 171 -3.10 -16.54 -14.02
C PRO A 171 -3.04 -17.64 -12.95
N ALA A 172 -4.09 -18.48 -12.90
CA ALA A 172 -4.24 -19.60 -11.97
C ALA A 172 -4.32 -19.24 -10.48
N LEU A 173 -4.52 -17.97 -10.11
CA LEU A 173 -4.85 -17.60 -8.74
C LEU A 173 -6.29 -17.98 -8.41
N ASP A 174 -6.48 -18.68 -7.29
CA ASP A 174 -7.82 -18.92 -6.73
C ASP A 174 -8.32 -17.65 -6.02
N VAL A 175 -9.03 -16.81 -6.78
CA VAL A 175 -9.58 -15.54 -6.32
C VAL A 175 -10.67 -15.74 -5.26
N ASP A 176 -11.44 -16.81 -5.34
CA ASP A 176 -12.54 -17.07 -4.39
C ASP A 176 -12.02 -17.56 -3.04
N ALA A 177 -10.95 -18.35 -3.03
CA ALA A 177 -10.23 -18.68 -1.80
C ALA A 177 -9.62 -17.42 -1.15
N CYS A 178 -9.04 -16.51 -1.94
CA CYS A 178 -8.54 -15.24 -1.43
C CYS A 178 -9.65 -14.37 -0.85
N ARG A 179 -10.82 -14.32 -1.51
CA ARG A 179 -12.00 -13.61 -1.01
C ARG A 179 -12.46 -14.19 0.33
N THR A 180 -12.56 -15.51 0.43
CA THR A 180 -12.97 -16.21 1.65
C THR A 180 -12.02 -15.88 2.80
N LEU A 181 -10.71 -15.94 2.55
CA LEU A 181 -9.70 -15.57 3.55
C LEU A 181 -9.85 -14.11 3.97
N ALA A 182 -9.91 -13.16 3.04
CA ALA A 182 -10.07 -11.74 3.32
C ALA A 182 -11.26 -11.44 4.25
N LEU A 183 -12.44 -11.98 3.92
CA LEU A 183 -13.65 -11.81 4.71
C LEU A 183 -13.50 -12.42 6.12
N SER A 184 -12.85 -13.59 6.23
CA SER A 184 -12.59 -14.23 7.52
C SER A 184 -11.63 -13.43 8.42
N LEU A 185 -10.81 -12.55 7.84
CA LEU A 185 -9.91 -11.65 8.56
C LEU A 185 -10.58 -10.32 8.95
N GLY A 186 -11.83 -10.09 8.53
CA GLY A 186 -12.58 -8.87 8.83
C GLY A 186 -12.45 -7.76 7.79
N ALA A 187 -11.81 -8.02 6.65
CA ALA A 187 -11.63 -7.02 5.58
C ALA A 187 -12.64 -7.22 4.44
N SER A 188 -12.98 -6.12 3.76
CA SER A 188 -13.64 -6.21 2.45
C SER A 188 -12.67 -6.75 1.40
N PHE A 189 -13.18 -7.16 0.23
CA PHE A 189 -12.35 -7.80 -0.80
C PHE A 189 -12.45 -7.09 -2.15
N ARG A 190 -11.29 -6.85 -2.79
CA ARG A 190 -11.20 -6.23 -4.11
C ARG A 190 -10.22 -6.96 -5.03
N VAL A 191 -10.63 -7.21 -6.27
CA VAL A 191 -9.76 -7.75 -7.33
C VAL A 191 -9.18 -6.60 -8.14
N ARG A 192 -7.88 -6.66 -8.45
CA ARG A 192 -7.17 -5.71 -9.30
C ARG A 192 -6.79 -6.37 -10.63
N PRO A 193 -6.78 -5.61 -11.74
CA PRO A 193 -6.33 -6.13 -13.03
C PRO A 193 -4.84 -6.53 -12.96
N TYR A 194 -4.49 -7.57 -13.71
CA TYR A 194 -3.12 -7.96 -13.96
C TYR A 194 -2.63 -7.30 -15.25
N TYR A 195 -1.47 -6.64 -15.20
CA TYR A 195 -0.81 -6.06 -16.35
C TYR A 195 0.41 -6.91 -16.68
N PRO A 196 0.36 -7.74 -17.73
CA PRO A 196 1.53 -8.50 -18.15
C PRO A 196 2.64 -7.52 -18.58
N GLY A 197 3.87 -7.83 -18.16
CA GLY A 197 5.09 -7.16 -18.61
C GLY A 197 5.49 -7.59 -20.01
#